data_AF-A0A6N4TMG0-F1
#
_entry.id   AF-A0A6N4TMG0-F1
#
_cell.length_a   1.000
_cell.length_b   1.000
_cell.length_c   1.000
_cell.angle_alpha   90.00
_cell.angle_beta   90.00
_cell.angle_gamma   90.00
#
_symmetry.space_group_name_H-M   'P 1'
#
loop_
_entity.id
_entity.type
_entity.pdbx_description
1 polymer ?
#
loop_
_entity_poly.entity_id
_entity_poly.type
_entity_poly.pdbx_seq_one_letter_code
_entity_poly.pdbx_strand_id
1 'polypeptide(L)'
;MTITQINQSNYTAYQPYMLLDFEFSFQNDVLKDDLSITILEVLRRIDLSKFIDFHHLDSRSYDPVVMLTVILMAFIEDGYASLRKLEKHCRYDARYRSDVKLALK
;
A
#
# COMPACT_ATOMS: atom_id res chain seq x y z
N MET A 1 -32.21 -36.16 -0.65
CA MET A 1 -30.85 -36.66 -0.32
C MET A 1 -29.89 -35.49 -0.41
N THR A 2 -29.18 -35.04 0.61
CA THR A 2 -29.13 -35.37 2.03
C THR A 2 -28.54 -34.13 2.69
N ILE A 3 -29.36 -33.42 3.47
CA ILE A 3 -28.93 -32.24 4.23
C ILE A 3 -28.21 -32.80 5.44
N THR A 4 -26.89 -32.72 5.48
CA THR A 4 -26.13 -33.01 6.70
C THR A 4 -26.40 -31.90 7.70
N GLN A 5 -27.26 -32.20 8.66
CA GLN A 5 -27.60 -31.33 9.78
C GLN A 5 -26.33 -30.96 10.56
N ILE A 6 -26.00 -29.67 10.57
CA ILE A 6 -25.09 -29.09 11.56
C ILE A 6 -25.95 -28.44 12.66
N ASN A 7 -26.89 -29.20 13.22
CA ASN A 7 -27.74 -28.73 14.31
C ASN A 7 -27.14 -29.18 15.63
N GLN A 8 -26.13 -28.46 16.13
CA GLN A 8 -25.88 -28.39 17.56
C GLN A 8 -26.84 -27.36 18.15
N SER A 9 -27.69 -27.78 19.08
CA SER A 9 -28.86 -27.04 19.59
C SER A 9 -28.56 -25.73 20.33
N ASN A 10 -27.29 -25.33 20.48
CA ASN A 10 -26.87 -24.11 21.19
C ASN A 10 -25.71 -23.34 20.53
N TYR A 11 -25.34 -23.63 19.28
CA TYR A 11 -24.34 -22.83 18.56
C TYR A 11 -25.03 -21.88 17.60
N THR A 12 -25.32 -20.66 18.06
CA THR A 12 -25.41 -19.53 17.14
C THR A 12 -23.99 -19.05 16.91
N ALA A 13 -23.38 -19.43 15.79
CA ALA A 13 -22.17 -18.77 15.30
C ALA A 13 -22.55 -17.37 14.81
N TYR A 14 -23.02 -16.51 15.71
CA TYR A 14 -23.00 -15.07 15.49
C TYR A 14 -21.51 -14.69 15.43
N GLN A 15 -20.96 -14.63 14.23
CA GLN A 15 -19.78 -13.81 13.99
C GLN A 15 -20.26 -12.37 13.96
N PRO A 16 -19.99 -11.54 15.00
CA PRO A 16 -20.18 -10.12 14.84
C PRO A 16 -19.23 -9.66 13.72
N TYR A 17 -19.79 -9.17 12.62
CA TYR A 17 -19.00 -8.32 11.72
C TYR A 17 -18.66 -7.08 12.53
N MET A 18 -17.39 -6.90 12.83
CA MET A 18 -16.96 -5.67 13.46
C MET A 18 -17.13 -4.58 12.41
N LEU A 19 -18.00 -3.60 12.66
CA LEU A 19 -18.15 -2.39 11.84
C LEU A 19 -16.94 -1.46 12.06
N LEU A 20 -15.73 -1.99 11.98
CA LEU A 20 -14.54 -1.19 11.90
C LEU A 20 -14.29 -0.92 10.42
N ASP A 21 -14.57 0.31 10.04
CA ASP A 21 -14.18 0.83 8.74
C ASP A 21 -12.66 1.04 8.78
N PHE A 22 -11.91 0.02 8.37
CA PHE A 22 -10.45 0.07 8.25
C PHE A 22 -10.03 0.55 6.85
N GLU A 23 -10.84 1.38 6.20
CA GLU A 23 -10.49 1.98 4.92
C GLU A 23 -9.43 3.05 5.15
N PHE A 24 -8.17 2.70 4.92
CA PHE A 24 -7.04 3.64 4.98
C PHE A 24 -7.01 4.47 3.69
N SER A 25 -7.26 5.76 3.82
CA SER A 25 -7.09 6.73 2.75
C SER A 25 -5.83 7.57 3.00
N PHE A 26 -4.88 7.46 2.09
CA PHE A 26 -3.62 8.21 2.18
C PHE A 26 -3.85 9.73 2.29
N GLN A 27 -4.92 10.27 1.70
CA GLN A 27 -5.21 11.71 1.72
C GLN A 27 -5.86 12.18 3.02
N ASN A 28 -6.59 11.30 3.72
CA ASN A 28 -7.39 11.66 4.89
C ASN A 28 -6.69 11.27 6.21
N ASP A 29 -5.98 10.14 6.20
CA ASP A 29 -5.43 9.53 7.42
C ASP A 29 -3.94 9.86 7.65
N VAL A 30 -3.24 10.33 6.61
CA VAL A 30 -1.86 10.79 6.73
C VAL A 30 -1.87 12.27 7.12
N LEU A 31 -1.00 12.64 8.07
CA LEU A 31 -0.81 14.02 8.49
C LEU A 31 -0.39 14.88 7.29
N LYS A 32 -0.98 16.08 7.15
CA LYS A 32 -0.68 17.00 6.03
C LYS A 32 0.80 17.40 5.94
N ASP A 33 1.49 17.42 7.07
CA ASP A 33 2.91 17.77 7.15
C ASP A 33 3.83 16.54 6.99
N ASP A 34 3.28 15.35 6.72
CA ASP A 34 4.06 14.15 6.49
C ASP A 34 4.84 14.27 5.17
N LEU A 35 6.12 13.94 5.24
CA LEU A 35 7.05 14.08 4.13
C LEU A 35 6.70 13.14 2.95
N SER A 36 6.00 12.03 3.21
CA SER A 36 5.49 11.13 2.17
C SER A 36 4.52 11.82 1.20
N ILE A 37 3.72 12.78 1.68
CA ILE A 37 2.82 13.58 0.83
C ILE A 37 3.64 14.45 -0.13
N THR A 38 4.71 15.08 0.37
CA THR A 38 5.57 15.94 -0.44
C THR A 38 6.28 15.15 -1.55
N ILE A 39 6.78 13.95 -1.25
CA ILE A 39 7.41 13.07 -2.26
C ILE A 39 6.40 12.74 -3.36
N LEU A 40 5.19 12.36 -2.96
CA LEU A 40 4.14 11.98 -3.89
C LEU A 40 3.77 13.14 -4.83
N GLU A 41 3.65 14.35 -4.29
CA GLU A 41 3.42 15.55 -5.10
C GLU A 41 4.57 15.82 -6.08
N VAL A 42 5.81 15.69 -5.63
CA VAL A 42 7.00 15.90 -6.47
C VAL A 42 7.03 14.87 -7.60
N LEU A 43 6.83 13.59 -7.31
CA LEU A 43 6.80 12.53 -8.31
C LEU A 43 5.67 12.71 -9.33
N ARG A 44 4.53 13.25 -8.91
CA ARG A 44 3.41 13.57 -9.80
C ARG A 44 3.67 14.78 -10.71
N ARG A 45 4.51 15.73 -10.27
CA ARG A 45 4.88 16.91 -11.07
C ARG A 45 6.04 16.62 -12.05
N ILE A 46 6.84 15.60 -11.78
CA ILE A 46 7.95 15.21 -12.64
C ILE A 46 7.43 14.30 -13.76
N ASP A 47 7.86 14.60 -14.98
CA ASP A 47 7.64 13.72 -16.12
C ASP A 47 8.61 12.52 -16.07
N LEU A 48 8.18 11.44 -15.41
CA LEU A 48 8.97 10.22 -15.23
C LEU A 48 9.23 9.47 -16.54
N SER A 49 8.45 9.72 -17.60
CA SER A 49 8.65 9.10 -18.93
C SER A 49 10.00 9.44 -19.55
N LYS A 50 10.61 10.55 -19.13
CA LYS A 50 11.95 10.97 -19.58
C LYS A 50 13.08 10.18 -18.93
N PHE A 51 12.83 9.54 -17.80
CA PHE A 51 13.84 8.89 -16.98
C PHE A 51 13.67 7.37 -16.86
N ILE A 52 12.42 6.90 -17.00
CA ILE A 52 12.05 5.49 -16.85
C ILE A 52 11.50 5.02 -18.20
N ASP A 53 12.09 3.95 -18.72
CA ASP A 53 11.56 3.29 -19.90
C ASP A 53 10.39 2.38 -19.51
N PHE A 54 9.19 2.78 -19.91
CA PHE A 54 7.96 2.04 -19.66
C PHE A 54 7.64 1.01 -20.75
N HIS A 55 8.37 0.99 -21.87
CA HIS A 55 8.03 0.17 -23.03
C HIS A 55 8.45 -1.29 -22.90
N HIS A 56 9.44 -1.59 -22.07
CA HIS A 56 10.04 -2.93 -21.93
C HIS A 56 9.74 -3.61 -20.58
N LEU A 57 8.65 -3.23 -19.91
CA LEU A 57 8.24 -3.85 -18.66
C LEU A 57 7.62 -5.22 -18.91
N ASP A 58 8.21 -6.25 -18.29
CA ASP A 58 7.56 -7.56 -18.22
C ASP A 58 6.33 -7.46 -17.30
N SER A 59 5.32 -8.27 -17.59
CA SER A 59 4.13 -8.49 -16.76
C SER A 59 4.44 -8.84 -15.29
N ARG A 60 5.63 -9.39 -15.03
CA ARG A 60 6.11 -9.76 -13.69
C ARG A 60 6.94 -8.68 -13.02
N SER A 61 7.32 -7.63 -13.75
CA SER A 61 8.10 -6.53 -13.20
C SER A 61 7.27 -5.71 -12.24
N TYR A 62 7.92 -5.18 -11.20
CA TYR A 62 7.30 -4.19 -10.33
C TYR A 62 6.97 -2.93 -11.13
N ASP A 63 5.90 -2.25 -10.73
CA ASP A 63 5.60 -0.92 -11.26
C ASP A 63 6.76 0.02 -10.90
N PRO A 64 7.46 0.59 -11.89
CA PRO A 64 8.69 1.33 -11.64
C PRO A 64 8.41 2.64 -10.89
N VAL A 65 7.21 3.21 -11.03
CA VAL A 65 6.83 4.43 -10.29
C VAL A 65 6.61 4.08 -8.82
N VAL A 66 5.85 3.02 -8.55
CA VAL A 66 5.63 2.55 -7.16
C VAL A 66 6.97 2.18 -6.51
N MET A 67 7.84 1.48 -7.23
CA MET A 67 9.17 1.11 -6.76
C MET A 67 10.01 2.34 -6.39
N LEU A 68 10.04 3.35 -7.27
CA LEU A 68 10.75 4.61 -7.02
C LEU A 68 10.19 5.33 -5.78
N THR A 69 8.86 5.43 -5.65
CA THR A 69 8.21 6.07 -4.49
C THR A 69 8.60 5.39 -3.19
N VAL A 70 8.54 4.05 -3.14
CA VAL A 70 8.89 3.26 -1.95
C VAL A 70 10.36 3.47 -1.55
N ILE A 71 11.28 3.51 -2.53
CA ILE A 71 12.69 3.77 -2.28
C ILE A 71 12.90 5.18 -1.72
N LEU A 72 12.27 6.20 -2.31
CA LEU A 72 12.40 7.59 -1.86
C LEU A 72 11.79 7.82 -0.47
N MET A 73 10.64 7.22 -0.18
CA MET A 73 10.04 7.28 1.15
C MET A 73 10.98 6.67 2.19
N ALA A 74 11.52 5.47 1.93
CA ALA A 74 12.46 4.85 2.85
C ALA A 74 13.76 5.65 2.99
N PHE A 75 14.19 6.31 1.91
CA PHE A 75 15.36 7.17 1.95
C PHE A 75 15.20 8.37 2.87
N ILE A 76 13.99 8.91 2.92
CA ILE A 76 13.68 10.07 3.73
C ILE A 76 13.55 9.73 5.21
N GLU A 77 12.99 8.56 5.54
CA GLU A 77 12.78 8.17 6.93
C GLU A 77 14.06 7.65 7.59
N ASP A 78 14.84 6.87 6.86
CA ASP A 78 15.96 6.12 7.40
C ASP A 78 17.31 6.44 6.76
N GLY A 79 17.34 7.34 5.76
CA GLY A 79 18.52 7.52 4.92
C GLY A 79 18.77 6.27 4.09
N TYR A 80 19.96 5.67 4.19
CA TYR A 80 20.22 4.41 3.50
C TYR A 80 19.51 3.23 4.18
N ALA A 81 18.32 2.89 3.69
CA ALA A 81 17.55 1.73 4.15
C ALA A 81 18.03 0.42 3.49
N SER A 82 18.33 -0.60 4.30
CA SER A 82 18.58 -1.95 3.79
C SER A 82 17.30 -2.58 3.21
N LEU A 83 17.44 -3.54 2.29
CA LEU A 83 16.30 -4.27 1.72
C LEU A 83 15.40 -4.94 2.78
N ARG A 84 15.99 -5.43 3.88
CA ARG A 84 15.24 -6.03 4.98
C ARG A 84 14.42 -5.00 5.76
N LYS A 85 14.90 -3.75 5.84
CA LYS A 85 14.17 -2.66 6.46
C LYS A 85 13.05 -2.18 5.55
N LEU A 86 13.32 -2.09 4.25
CA LEU A 86 12.32 -1.79 3.22
C LEU A 86 11.18 -2.82 3.23
N GLU A 87 11.50 -4.12 3.32
CA GLU A 87 10.49 -5.19 3.41
C GLU A 87 9.58 -5.01 4.64
N LYS A 88 10.16 -4.64 5.79
CA LYS A 88 9.38 -4.38 7.01
C LYS A 88 8.46 -3.19 6.83
N HIS A 89 8.94 -2.10 6.25
CA HIS A 89 8.11 -0.91 5.96
C HIS A 89 6.94 -1.26 5.05
N CYS A 90 7.21 -1.95 3.94
CA CYS A 90 6.15 -2.41 3.03
C CYS A 90 5.17 -3.41 3.68
N ARG A 91 5.57 -4.12 4.72
CA ARG A 91 4.70 -5.10 5.41
C ARG A 91 3.84 -4.48 6.50
N TYR A 92 4.39 -3.53 7.26
CA TYR A 92 3.78 -3.05 8.50
C TYR A 92 3.30 -1.61 8.42
N ASP A 93 3.89 -0.77 7.58
CA ASP A 93 3.46 0.61 7.41
C ASP A 93 2.27 0.68 6.44
N ALA A 94 1.25 1.44 6.79
CA ALA A 94 0.07 1.64 5.95
C ALA A 94 0.38 2.54 4.74
N ARG A 95 1.30 3.50 4.89
CA ARG A 95 1.70 4.44 3.82
C ARG A 95 2.32 3.72 2.63
N TYR A 96 3.14 2.71 2.91
CA TYR A 96 3.80 1.87 1.90
C TYR A 96 2.88 0.81 1.28
N ARG A 97 1.77 0.47 1.97
CA ARG A 97 0.78 -0.53 1.51
C ARG A 97 -0.38 0.07 0.76
N SER A 98 -0.79 1.27 1.15
CA SER A 98 -1.83 2.02 0.46
C SER A 98 -1.44 2.15 -1.00
N ASP A 99 -2.45 2.13 -1.88
CA ASP A 99 -2.25 2.20 -3.32
C ASP A 99 -1.52 3.50 -3.70
N VAL A 100 -0.19 3.50 -3.60
CA VAL A 100 0.71 4.53 -4.14
C VAL A 100 0.35 4.78 -5.60
N LYS A 101 -0.15 3.75 -6.28
CA LYS A 101 -0.65 3.75 -7.65
C LYS A 101 -1.98 4.49 -7.84
N LEU A 102 -2.86 4.54 -6.82
CA LEU A 102 -4.09 5.35 -6.82
C LEU A 102 -3.78 6.80 -6.46
N ALA A 103 -2.83 7.02 -5.54
CA ALA A 103 -2.42 8.35 -5.11
C ALA A 103 -1.67 9.14 -6.21
N LEU A 104 -1.14 8.45 -7.23
CA LEU A 104 -0.49 9.02 -8.40
C LEU A 104 -1.39 9.15 -9.64
N LYS A 105 -2.65 8.67 -9.60
CA LYS A 105 -3.66 8.94 -10.64
C LYS A 105 -4.33 10.30 -10.40
#